data_AF-A0A9X8CUM6-F1
#
_entry.id   AF-A0A9X8CUM6-F1
#
_cell.length_a   1.000
_cell.length_b   1.000
_cell.length_c   1.000
_cell.angle_alpha   90.00
_cell.angle_beta   90.00
_cell.angle_gamma   90.00
#
_symmetry.space_group_name_H-M   'P 1'
#
loop_
_entity.id
_entity.type
_entity.pdbx_description
1 polymer ?
#
loop_
_entity_poly.entity_id
_entity_poly.type
_entity_poly.pdbx_seq_one_letter_code
_entity_poly.pdbx_strand_id
1 'polypeptide(L)'
;MKQTEEYYYGKMSKDKQNVYRAMLHGLMELSDEFLIPQVPTTDGNWLYDVFFQLRLDHPEIFWAVGFKYRYYKDSPNLILIPEYIFDKNKIREQQKALGARVDKLVRTAMKFSEWDKEKYVHDFICENIRYDKLKKPYSHEIIGPLGHGVGVCEGIAKSVKVLCDTLGVWCIIAICGNNPEKGIKYRHTWNIVRINGQYYHLDATFDNTLGKNEDGSTSIRYDYFNLDDKNIFRDHEPLIAPAPRCPDGNHFYYREKKLSFTKLEDVYKRALQAAKKDREFTFHWRGGYLTREVLADLVDQIQAAGKTRDKKAIITLNWPQAVLRFHFTEQQAEGKVFIEEVNEGEKL
;
A
#
# COMPACT_ATOMS: atom_id res chain seq x y z
N MET A 1 16.27 -19.68 -4.38
CA MET A 1 15.39 -18.72 -3.68
C MET A 1 14.63 -19.50 -2.62
N LYS A 2 14.50 -18.97 -1.40
CA LYS A 2 13.57 -19.53 -0.41
C LYS A 2 12.18 -19.45 -1.03
N GLN A 3 11.39 -20.51 -0.93
CA GLN A 3 9.98 -20.47 -1.35
C GLN A 3 9.28 -19.39 -0.51
N THR A 4 8.66 -18.42 -1.18
CA THR A 4 7.85 -17.38 -0.54
C THR A 4 6.71 -18.05 0.21
N GLU A 5 6.45 -17.59 1.44
CA GLU A 5 5.38 -18.13 2.28
C GLU A 5 4.01 -17.73 1.71
N GLU A 6 3.16 -18.72 1.43
CA GLU A 6 1.77 -18.51 0.99
C GLU A 6 0.87 -18.40 2.22
N TYR A 7 0.65 -17.17 2.68
CA TYR A 7 -0.02 -16.88 3.95
C TYR A 7 -1.49 -17.29 3.92
N TYR A 8 -2.22 -16.93 2.86
CA TYR A 8 -3.65 -17.21 2.78
C TYR A 8 -3.91 -18.69 2.59
N TYR A 9 -3.12 -19.37 1.75
CA TYR A 9 -3.13 -20.83 1.64
C TYR A 9 -3.01 -21.52 3.01
N GLY A 10 -2.12 -21.03 3.87
CA GLY A 10 -1.92 -21.55 5.24
C GLY A 10 -3.12 -21.36 6.18
N LYS A 11 -4.06 -20.45 5.85
CA LYS A 11 -5.29 -20.19 6.62
C LYS A 11 -6.51 -20.93 6.07
N MET A 12 -6.39 -21.58 4.93
CA MET A 12 -7.49 -22.30 4.28
C MET A 12 -7.75 -23.68 4.89
N SER A 13 -9.01 -24.14 4.80
CA SER A 13 -9.35 -25.54 5.06
C SER A 13 -8.71 -26.47 4.03
N LYS A 14 -8.66 -27.78 4.31
CA LYS A 14 -8.01 -28.74 3.41
C LYS A 14 -8.62 -28.76 2.00
N ASP A 15 -9.95 -28.63 1.90
CA ASP A 15 -10.64 -28.57 0.60
C ASP A 15 -10.26 -27.31 -0.18
N LYS A 16 -10.26 -26.15 0.49
CA LYS A 16 -9.82 -24.88 -0.12
C LYS A 16 -8.35 -24.96 -0.56
N GLN A 17 -7.48 -25.59 0.21
CA GLN A 17 -6.08 -25.80 -0.17
C GLN A 17 -5.93 -26.70 -1.41
N ASN A 18 -6.70 -27.79 -1.52
CA ASN A 18 -6.64 -28.66 -2.69
C ASN A 18 -7.11 -27.92 -3.96
N VAL A 19 -8.19 -27.14 -3.87
CA VAL A 19 -8.67 -26.30 -4.97
C VAL A 19 -7.68 -25.20 -5.31
N TYR A 20 -7.09 -24.53 -4.31
CA TYR A 20 -6.04 -23.53 -4.49
C TYR A 20 -4.89 -24.07 -5.33
N ARG A 21 -4.38 -25.27 -5.01
CA ARG A 21 -3.26 -25.88 -5.75
C ARG A 21 -3.65 -26.22 -7.19
N ALA A 22 -4.86 -26.74 -7.40
CA ALA A 22 -5.35 -27.03 -8.74
C ALA A 22 -5.52 -25.75 -9.58
N MET A 23 -6.08 -24.68 -8.99
CA MET A 23 -6.16 -23.36 -9.60
C MET A 23 -4.78 -22.81 -9.94
N LEU A 24 -3.86 -22.80 -8.98
CA LEU A 24 -2.49 -22.30 -9.19
C LEU A 24 -1.82 -23.01 -10.36
N HIS A 25 -1.86 -24.34 -10.36
CA HIS A 25 -1.28 -25.14 -11.43
C HIS A 25 -1.90 -24.82 -12.80
N GLY A 26 -3.23 -24.86 -12.91
CA GLY A 26 -3.92 -24.60 -14.18
C GLY A 26 -3.71 -23.18 -14.71
N LEU A 27 -3.65 -22.19 -13.83
CA LEU A 27 -3.38 -20.79 -14.18
C LEU A 27 -1.94 -20.56 -14.65
N MET A 28 -0.96 -21.25 -14.03
CA MET A 28 0.44 -21.18 -14.42
C MET A 28 0.70 -21.84 -15.78
N GLU A 29 -0.01 -22.93 -16.11
CA GLU A 29 0.06 -23.59 -17.41
C GLU A 29 -0.67 -22.84 -18.54
N LEU A 30 -1.41 -21.77 -18.21
CA LEU A 30 -2.27 -21.03 -19.15
C LEU A 30 -3.29 -21.95 -19.83
N SER A 31 -3.85 -22.92 -19.08
CA SER A 31 -4.84 -23.88 -19.59
C SER A 31 -6.16 -23.17 -19.91
N ASP A 32 -6.80 -23.54 -21.03
CA ASP A 32 -8.12 -22.98 -21.38
C ASP A 32 -9.22 -23.48 -20.43
N GLU A 33 -9.08 -24.71 -19.94
CA GLU A 33 -9.88 -25.27 -18.86
C GLU A 33 -9.07 -26.34 -18.11
N PHE A 34 -9.40 -26.59 -16.84
CA PHE A 34 -8.75 -27.63 -16.04
C PHE A 34 -9.66 -28.15 -14.92
N LEU A 35 -9.36 -29.36 -14.44
CA LEU A 35 -10.11 -29.99 -13.36
C LEU A 35 -9.68 -29.42 -12.01
N ILE A 36 -10.67 -29.11 -11.17
CA ILE A 36 -10.48 -28.88 -9.74
C ILE A 36 -11.24 -29.94 -8.94
N PRO A 37 -10.75 -30.33 -7.74
CA PRO A 37 -11.42 -31.31 -6.90
C PRO A 37 -12.88 -30.96 -6.61
N GLN A 38 -13.67 -31.97 -6.25
CA GLN A 38 -15.01 -31.74 -5.74
C GLN A 38 -14.98 -30.81 -4.54
N VAL A 39 -15.94 -29.89 -4.51
CA VAL A 39 -16.08 -28.87 -3.47
C VAL A 39 -17.30 -29.18 -2.60
N PRO A 40 -17.29 -28.81 -1.30
CA PRO A 40 -18.40 -29.07 -0.38
C PRO A 40 -19.67 -28.29 -0.74
N THR A 41 -19.58 -27.31 -1.64
CA THR A 41 -20.68 -26.50 -2.14
C THR A 41 -20.43 -26.08 -3.58
N THR A 42 -21.49 -25.93 -4.37
CA THR A 42 -21.42 -25.34 -5.71
C THR A 42 -21.61 -23.82 -5.70
N ASP A 43 -21.63 -23.20 -4.52
CA ASP A 43 -21.67 -21.74 -4.36
C ASP A 43 -20.43 -21.09 -4.99
N GLY A 44 -20.65 -20.25 -6.01
CA GLY A 44 -19.60 -19.52 -6.70
C GLY A 44 -18.78 -18.61 -5.78
N ASN A 45 -19.37 -18.11 -4.68
CA ASN A 45 -18.63 -17.29 -3.70
C ASN A 45 -17.52 -18.10 -3.02
N TRP A 46 -17.75 -19.40 -2.76
CA TRP A 46 -16.74 -20.26 -2.14
C TRP A 46 -15.52 -20.44 -3.04
N LEU A 47 -15.73 -20.65 -4.34
CA LEU A 47 -14.65 -20.74 -5.33
C LEU A 47 -13.97 -19.39 -5.54
N TYR A 48 -14.77 -18.31 -5.57
CA TYR A 48 -14.25 -16.97 -5.69
C TYR A 48 -13.34 -16.61 -4.52
N ASP A 49 -13.68 -16.97 -3.28
CA ASP A 49 -12.81 -16.75 -2.12
C ASP A 49 -11.44 -17.41 -2.26
N VAL A 50 -11.41 -18.65 -2.79
CA VAL A 50 -10.16 -19.39 -3.02
C VAL A 50 -9.33 -18.70 -4.10
N PHE A 51 -9.94 -18.37 -5.23
CA PHE A 51 -9.29 -17.66 -6.33
C PHE A 51 -8.79 -16.28 -5.90
N PHE A 52 -9.60 -15.54 -5.15
CA PHE A 52 -9.28 -14.22 -4.63
C PHE A 52 -8.05 -14.27 -3.73
N GLN A 53 -8.05 -15.14 -2.73
CA GLN A 53 -6.92 -15.29 -1.80
C GLN A 53 -5.67 -15.86 -2.48
N LEU A 54 -5.81 -16.73 -3.48
CA LEU A 54 -4.70 -17.19 -4.32
C LEU A 54 -4.00 -16.02 -5.00
N ARG A 55 -4.75 -15.04 -5.51
CA ARG A 55 -4.17 -13.85 -6.15
C ARG A 55 -3.56 -12.86 -5.16
N LEU A 56 -3.91 -12.94 -3.89
CA LEU A 56 -3.22 -12.19 -2.82
C LEU A 56 -1.85 -12.80 -2.50
N ASP A 57 -1.75 -14.13 -2.52
CA ASP A 57 -0.48 -14.85 -2.34
C ASP A 57 0.40 -14.79 -3.61
N HIS A 58 -0.21 -14.85 -4.80
CA HIS A 58 0.44 -14.92 -6.13
C HIS A 58 0.08 -13.76 -7.07
N PRO A 59 0.41 -12.50 -6.72
CA PRO A 59 0.18 -11.34 -7.58
C PRO A 59 0.90 -11.42 -8.94
N GLU A 60 1.90 -12.29 -9.11
CA GLU A 60 2.53 -12.58 -10.39
C GLU A 60 1.56 -13.14 -11.43
N ILE A 61 0.43 -13.73 -11.02
CA ILE A 61 -0.65 -14.22 -11.89
C ILE A 61 -1.58 -13.07 -12.29
N PHE A 62 -0.99 -12.00 -12.84
CA PHE A 62 -1.70 -10.79 -13.23
C PHE A 62 -2.67 -10.98 -14.41
N TRP A 63 -2.52 -12.08 -15.14
CA TRP A 63 -3.29 -12.33 -16.36
C TRP A 63 -4.66 -12.94 -16.10
N ALA A 64 -4.90 -13.54 -14.93
CA ALA A 64 -6.16 -14.19 -14.58
C ALA A 64 -7.01 -13.27 -13.71
N VAL A 65 -8.12 -12.76 -14.25
CA VAL A 65 -8.96 -11.75 -13.57
C VAL A 65 -10.29 -12.29 -13.09
N GLY A 66 -10.69 -13.48 -13.57
CA GLY A 66 -11.93 -14.15 -13.20
C GLY A 66 -11.91 -15.60 -13.65
N PHE A 67 -13.04 -16.28 -13.48
CA PHE A 67 -13.25 -17.61 -13.99
C PHE A 67 -14.74 -17.92 -14.13
N LYS A 68 -15.05 -18.90 -14.97
CA LYS A 68 -16.31 -19.64 -14.97
C LYS A 68 -16.04 -21.07 -14.53
N TYR A 69 -17.07 -21.81 -14.18
CA TYR A 69 -16.93 -23.24 -13.90
C TYR A 69 -18.13 -24.02 -14.43
N ARG A 70 -17.89 -25.28 -14.78
CA ARG A 70 -18.94 -26.26 -15.10
C ARG A 70 -18.94 -27.35 -14.05
N TYR A 71 -20.13 -27.80 -13.71
CA TYR A 71 -20.38 -28.93 -12.84
C TYR A 71 -21.29 -29.92 -13.57
N TYR A 72 -20.93 -31.19 -13.51
CA TYR A 72 -21.74 -32.28 -14.04
C TYR A 72 -22.19 -33.17 -12.87
N LYS A 73 -23.46 -33.56 -12.88
CA LYS A 73 -23.99 -34.52 -11.91
C LYS A 73 -23.16 -35.81 -11.99
N ASP A 74 -22.76 -36.32 -10.83
CA ASP A 74 -21.94 -37.53 -10.66
C ASP A 74 -20.46 -37.41 -11.08
N SER A 75 -19.97 -36.21 -11.40
CA SER A 75 -18.53 -35.97 -11.62
C SER A 75 -17.79 -35.77 -10.29
N PRO A 76 -16.63 -36.42 -10.06
CA PRO A 76 -15.80 -36.18 -8.88
C PRO A 76 -15.01 -34.87 -8.95
N ASN A 77 -15.12 -34.09 -10.04
CA ASN A 77 -14.39 -32.85 -10.25
C ASN A 77 -15.28 -31.78 -10.90
N LEU A 78 -14.93 -30.52 -10.70
CA LEU A 78 -15.45 -29.38 -11.46
C LEU A 78 -14.46 -29.03 -12.57
N ILE A 79 -14.96 -28.45 -13.67
CA ILE A 79 -14.12 -27.87 -14.71
C ILE A 79 -14.06 -26.37 -14.48
N LEU A 80 -12.88 -25.83 -14.18
CA LEU A 80 -12.63 -24.39 -14.10
C LEU A 80 -12.20 -23.86 -15.48
N ILE A 81 -12.72 -22.70 -15.85
CA ILE A 81 -12.44 -22.01 -17.11
C ILE A 81 -11.95 -20.59 -16.75
N PRO A 82 -10.63 -20.34 -16.77
CA PRO A 82 -10.08 -19.03 -16.43
C PRO A 82 -10.52 -17.93 -17.41
N GLU A 83 -10.68 -16.71 -16.89
CA GLU A 83 -10.83 -15.51 -17.71
C GLU A 83 -9.50 -14.76 -17.74
N TYR A 84 -8.85 -14.81 -18.90
CA TYR A 84 -7.57 -14.14 -19.14
C TYR A 84 -7.75 -12.78 -19.78
N ILE A 85 -7.03 -11.76 -19.27
CA ILE A 85 -7.10 -10.38 -19.78
C ILE A 85 -6.34 -10.18 -21.10
N PHE A 86 -5.43 -11.11 -21.46
CA PHE A 86 -4.67 -11.10 -22.71
C PHE A 86 -4.63 -12.50 -23.34
N ASP A 87 -4.23 -12.59 -24.61
CA ASP A 87 -3.94 -13.88 -25.24
C ASP A 87 -2.68 -14.53 -24.66
N LYS A 88 -2.56 -15.87 -24.79
CA LYS A 88 -1.49 -16.65 -24.16
C LYS A 88 -0.09 -16.22 -24.60
N ASN A 89 0.10 -15.79 -25.86
CA ASN A 89 1.41 -15.35 -26.32
C ASN A 89 1.78 -14.02 -25.69
N LYS A 90 0.81 -13.09 -25.60
CA LYS A 90 1.02 -11.81 -24.94
C LYS A 90 1.29 -11.98 -23.44
N ILE A 91 0.60 -12.90 -22.78
CA ILE A 91 0.85 -13.23 -21.36
C ILE A 91 2.30 -13.68 -21.17
N ARG A 92 2.79 -14.63 -21.98
CA ARG A 92 4.17 -15.13 -21.87
C ARG A 92 5.21 -14.04 -22.13
N GLU A 93 4.97 -13.17 -23.11
CA GLU A 93 5.82 -12.01 -23.39
C GLU A 93 5.89 -11.07 -22.17
N GLN A 94 4.73 -10.73 -21.60
CA GLN A 94 4.64 -9.83 -20.46
C GLN A 94 5.20 -10.45 -19.17
N GLN A 95 4.99 -11.75 -18.92
CA GLN A 95 5.61 -12.48 -17.82
C GLN A 95 7.13 -12.33 -17.85
N LYS A 96 7.75 -12.58 -19.02
CA LYS A 96 9.20 -12.47 -19.20
C LYS A 96 9.69 -11.04 -19.00
N ALA A 97 9.00 -10.06 -19.60
CA ALA A 97 9.37 -8.66 -19.51
C ALA A 97 9.26 -8.15 -18.06
N LEU A 98 8.20 -8.54 -17.36
CA LEU A 98 7.92 -8.11 -16.00
C LEU A 98 8.88 -8.76 -14.99
N GLY A 99 9.17 -10.06 -15.14
CA GLY A 99 10.18 -10.74 -14.34
C GLY A 99 11.55 -10.08 -14.48
N ALA A 100 12.01 -9.83 -15.71
CA ALA A 100 13.28 -9.13 -15.96
C ALA A 100 13.30 -7.71 -15.37
N ARG A 101 12.16 -7.02 -15.38
CA ARG A 101 12.04 -5.70 -14.76
C ARG A 101 12.11 -5.78 -13.24
N VAL A 102 11.39 -6.69 -12.60
CA VAL A 102 11.44 -6.92 -11.15
C VAL A 102 12.87 -7.22 -10.72
N ASP A 103 13.54 -8.17 -11.39
CA ASP A 103 14.95 -8.52 -11.11
C ASP A 103 15.88 -7.30 -11.20
N LYS A 104 15.69 -6.46 -12.22
CA LYS A 104 16.47 -5.24 -12.40
C LYS A 104 16.23 -4.23 -11.27
N LEU A 105 14.97 -4.03 -10.88
CA LEU A 105 14.59 -3.08 -9.82
C LEU A 105 15.19 -3.50 -8.47
N VAL A 106 15.05 -4.78 -8.09
CA VAL A 106 15.47 -5.20 -6.75
C VAL A 106 16.99 -5.39 -6.61
N ARG A 107 17.73 -5.47 -7.73
CA ARG A 107 19.15 -5.86 -7.76
C ARG A 107 20.03 -5.07 -6.79
N THR A 108 19.82 -3.76 -6.72
CA THR A 108 20.64 -2.87 -5.86
C THR A 108 20.32 -3.03 -4.39
N ALA A 109 19.08 -3.40 -4.05
CA ALA A 109 18.60 -3.54 -2.68
C ALA A 109 18.78 -4.96 -2.10
N MET A 110 19.25 -5.94 -2.87
CA MET A 110 19.41 -7.33 -2.41
C MET A 110 20.24 -7.49 -1.13
N LYS A 111 21.24 -6.62 -0.95
CA LYS A 111 22.17 -6.64 0.20
C LYS A 111 21.77 -5.70 1.34
N PHE A 112 20.66 -4.99 1.21
CA PHE A 112 20.17 -4.07 2.23
C PHE A 112 19.63 -4.84 3.44
N SER A 113 19.50 -4.15 4.58
CA SER A 113 18.76 -4.67 5.73
C SER A 113 17.28 -4.87 5.38
N GLU A 114 16.52 -5.66 6.15
CA GLU A 114 15.08 -5.84 5.90
C GLU A 114 14.33 -4.49 5.85
N TRP A 115 14.64 -3.60 6.80
CA TRP A 115 14.04 -2.26 6.86
C TRP A 115 14.43 -1.39 5.65
N ASP A 116 15.70 -1.42 5.24
CA ASP A 116 16.15 -0.65 4.07
C ASP A 116 15.60 -1.22 2.75
N LYS A 117 15.35 -2.54 2.67
CA LYS A 117 14.66 -3.17 1.54
C LYS A 117 13.20 -2.71 1.45
N GLU A 118 12.48 -2.74 2.56
CA GLU A 118 11.11 -2.23 2.64
C GLU A 118 11.05 -0.77 2.20
N LYS A 119 11.90 0.09 2.78
CA LYS A 119 11.96 1.51 2.42
C LYS A 119 12.29 1.70 0.94
N TYR A 120 13.22 0.92 0.39
CA TYR A 120 13.56 0.98 -1.04
C TYR A 120 12.34 0.69 -1.93
N VAL A 121 11.55 -0.32 -1.59
CA VAL A 121 10.31 -0.66 -2.32
C VAL A 121 9.29 0.46 -2.20
N HIS A 122 9.05 0.95 -0.99
CA HIS A 122 8.12 2.05 -0.73
C HIS A 122 8.49 3.32 -1.52
N ASP A 123 9.76 3.74 -1.46
CA ASP A 123 10.24 4.95 -2.14
C ASP A 123 10.09 4.82 -3.65
N PHE A 124 10.44 3.66 -4.21
CA PHE A 124 10.25 3.38 -5.63
C PHE A 124 8.78 3.59 -6.03
N ILE A 125 7.83 3.09 -5.25
CA ILE A 125 6.40 3.28 -5.51
C ILE A 125 6.04 4.77 -5.46
N CYS A 126 6.41 5.47 -4.39
CA CYS A 126 6.07 6.88 -4.20
C CYS A 126 6.62 7.77 -5.32
N GLU A 127 7.84 7.52 -5.78
CA GLU A 127 8.51 8.29 -6.81
C GLU A 127 7.98 7.99 -8.21
N ASN A 128 7.76 6.71 -8.54
CA ASN A 128 7.64 6.27 -9.93
C ASN A 128 6.22 5.92 -10.36
N ILE A 129 5.30 5.76 -9.42
CA ILE A 129 3.92 5.35 -9.72
C ILE A 129 2.99 6.55 -9.59
N ARG A 130 2.11 6.72 -10.58
CA ARG A 130 1.00 7.67 -10.54
C ARG A 130 -0.29 6.93 -10.26
N TYR A 131 -1.04 7.40 -9.27
CA TYR A 131 -2.37 6.85 -8.98
C TYR A 131 -3.31 7.03 -10.19
N ASP A 132 -3.95 5.94 -10.63
CA ASP A 132 -4.81 5.92 -11.82
C ASP A 132 -6.28 6.17 -11.49
N LYS A 133 -6.72 7.42 -11.69
CA LYS A 133 -8.12 7.83 -11.54
C LYS A 133 -9.08 7.15 -12.53
N LEU A 134 -8.56 6.68 -13.68
CA LEU A 134 -9.38 6.04 -14.72
C LEU A 134 -9.66 4.56 -14.42
N LYS A 135 -8.95 3.97 -13.43
CA LYS A 135 -9.16 2.60 -12.95
C LYS A 135 -9.24 1.57 -14.08
N LYS A 136 -8.32 1.65 -15.05
CA LYS A 136 -8.28 0.68 -16.15
C LYS A 136 -8.05 -0.73 -15.60
N PRO A 137 -8.50 -1.80 -16.27
CA PRO A 137 -8.35 -3.17 -15.75
C PRO A 137 -6.92 -3.54 -15.35
N TYR A 138 -5.91 -3.12 -16.13
CA TYR A 138 -4.51 -3.38 -15.82
C TYR A 138 -3.98 -2.62 -14.58
N SER A 139 -4.67 -1.56 -14.15
CA SER A 139 -4.25 -0.72 -13.01
C SER A 139 -4.43 -1.42 -11.66
N HIS A 140 -5.24 -2.49 -11.64
CA HIS A 140 -5.43 -3.39 -10.50
C HIS A 140 -4.36 -4.49 -10.41
N GLU A 141 -3.49 -4.60 -11.41
CA GLU A 141 -2.51 -5.66 -11.54
C GLU A 141 -1.09 -5.12 -11.59
N ILE A 142 -0.09 -5.96 -11.29
CA ILE A 142 1.31 -5.54 -11.26
C ILE A 142 1.83 -4.96 -12.58
N ILE A 143 1.22 -5.30 -13.72
CA ILE A 143 1.58 -4.73 -15.02
C ILE A 143 1.25 -3.23 -15.11
N GLY A 144 0.27 -2.74 -14.36
CA GLY A 144 -0.01 -1.32 -14.26
C GLY A 144 1.17 -0.56 -13.64
N PRO A 145 1.43 -0.72 -12.33
CA PRO A 145 2.50 0.03 -11.67
C PRO A 145 3.87 -0.33 -12.24
N LEU A 146 4.21 -1.61 -12.32
CA LEU A 146 5.55 -2.01 -12.73
C LEU A 146 5.73 -1.91 -14.25
N GLY A 147 4.71 -2.08 -15.08
CA GLY A 147 4.86 -1.95 -16.54
C GLY A 147 4.70 -0.51 -17.05
N HIS A 148 3.65 0.17 -16.60
CA HIS A 148 3.21 1.47 -17.14
C HIS A 148 3.43 2.64 -16.19
N GLY A 149 3.87 2.42 -14.95
CA GLY A 149 4.03 3.49 -13.96
C GLY A 149 2.70 4.05 -13.45
N VAL A 150 1.59 3.32 -13.62
CA VAL A 150 0.26 3.76 -13.20
C VAL A 150 -0.52 2.64 -12.52
N GLY A 151 -1.23 2.92 -11.43
CA GLY A 151 -2.04 1.91 -10.77
C GLY A 151 -2.99 2.45 -9.72
N VAL A 152 -3.88 1.60 -9.24
CA VAL A 152 -4.73 1.86 -8.07
C VAL A 152 -4.18 1.11 -6.85
N CYS A 153 -4.83 1.28 -5.68
CA CYS A 153 -4.41 0.67 -4.41
C CYS A 153 -4.08 -0.83 -4.54
N GLU A 154 -4.94 -1.62 -5.18
CA GLU A 154 -4.73 -3.06 -5.38
C GLU A 154 -3.48 -3.36 -6.23
N GLY A 155 -3.29 -2.68 -7.36
CA GLY A 155 -2.13 -2.88 -8.22
C GLY A 155 -0.83 -2.48 -7.52
N ILE A 156 -0.86 -1.38 -6.77
CA ILE A 156 0.28 -0.90 -5.97
C ILE A 156 0.63 -1.92 -4.89
N ALA A 157 -0.35 -2.39 -4.11
CA ALA A 157 -0.12 -3.37 -3.05
C ALA A 157 0.42 -4.71 -3.58
N LYS A 158 -0.10 -5.18 -4.73
CA LYS A 158 0.44 -6.34 -5.44
C LYS A 158 1.88 -6.11 -5.89
N SER A 159 2.22 -4.91 -6.33
CA SER A 159 3.59 -4.57 -6.77
C SER A 159 4.56 -4.52 -5.60
N VAL A 160 4.16 -3.96 -4.46
CA VAL A 160 4.94 -4.00 -3.20
C VAL A 160 5.19 -5.45 -2.78
N LYS A 161 4.15 -6.30 -2.78
CA LYS A 161 4.25 -7.73 -2.47
C LYS A 161 5.31 -8.43 -3.34
N VAL A 162 5.23 -8.31 -4.67
CA VAL A 162 6.19 -8.93 -5.60
C VAL A 162 7.63 -8.45 -5.34
N LEU A 163 7.82 -7.15 -5.15
CA LEU A 163 9.15 -6.58 -4.92
C LEU A 163 9.74 -7.03 -3.57
N CYS A 164 8.94 -7.02 -2.50
CA CYS A 164 9.31 -7.52 -1.18
C CYS A 164 9.67 -9.01 -1.21
N ASP A 165 8.82 -9.84 -1.80
CA ASP A 165 9.07 -11.29 -1.91
C ASP A 165 10.38 -11.57 -2.64
N THR A 166 10.64 -10.86 -3.74
CA THR A 166 11.88 -11.00 -4.53
C THR A 166 13.11 -10.56 -3.72
N LEU A 167 12.97 -9.56 -2.85
CA LEU A 167 14.00 -9.10 -1.91
C LEU A 167 14.15 -10.00 -0.68
N GLY A 168 13.28 -11.00 -0.52
CA GLY A 168 13.22 -11.88 0.65
C GLY A 168 12.63 -11.23 1.90
N VAL A 169 11.90 -10.12 1.75
CA VAL A 169 11.12 -9.49 2.82
C VAL A 169 9.73 -10.10 2.80
N TRP A 170 9.32 -10.71 3.90
CA TRP A 170 7.99 -11.28 4.01
C TRP A 170 6.95 -10.15 3.95
N CYS A 171 5.95 -10.33 3.09
CA CYS A 171 4.90 -9.36 2.83
C CYS A 171 3.59 -10.08 2.48
N ILE A 172 2.45 -9.52 2.89
CA ILE A 172 1.12 -9.94 2.45
C ILE A 172 0.30 -8.72 2.01
N ILE A 173 -0.82 -8.95 1.33
CA ILE A 173 -1.73 -7.92 0.83
C ILE A 173 -2.97 -7.83 1.73
N ALA A 174 -3.05 -6.80 2.56
CA ALA A 174 -4.23 -6.53 3.38
C ALA A 174 -5.33 -5.85 2.56
N ILE A 175 -6.59 -6.23 2.81
CA ILE A 175 -7.77 -5.64 2.14
C ILE A 175 -8.89 -5.37 3.13
N CYS A 176 -9.48 -4.18 3.04
CA CYS A 176 -10.69 -3.82 3.78
C CYS A 176 -11.92 -3.69 2.89
N GLY A 177 -13.09 -3.73 3.53
CA GLY A 177 -14.38 -3.50 2.88
C GLY A 177 -14.59 -2.03 2.51
N ASN A 178 -15.59 -1.76 1.67
CA ASN A 178 -16.14 -0.41 1.56
C ASN A 178 -17.06 -0.13 2.76
N ASN A 179 -17.32 1.15 3.04
CA ASN A 179 -18.24 1.56 4.11
C ASN A 179 -19.16 2.70 3.62
N PRO A 180 -20.27 2.35 2.95
CA PRO A 180 -21.22 3.34 2.43
C PRO A 180 -21.80 4.27 3.50
N GLU A 181 -21.96 3.80 4.74
CA GLU A 181 -22.50 4.60 5.86
C GLU A 181 -21.57 5.76 6.22
N LYS A 182 -20.25 5.58 6.05
CA LYS A 182 -19.23 6.63 6.20
C LYS A 182 -18.87 7.34 4.89
N GLY A 183 -19.60 7.06 3.80
CA GLY A 183 -19.30 7.61 2.48
C GLY A 183 -18.10 6.99 1.76
N ILE A 184 -17.54 5.89 2.28
CA ILE A 184 -16.41 5.15 1.68
C ILE A 184 -16.96 4.19 0.64
N LYS A 185 -16.82 4.57 -0.64
CA LYS A 185 -17.44 3.86 -1.78
C LYS A 185 -16.66 2.62 -2.19
N TYR A 186 -15.34 2.65 -2.06
CA TYR A 186 -14.44 1.63 -2.59
C TYR A 186 -13.78 0.85 -1.47
N ARG A 187 -13.39 -0.39 -1.79
CA ARG A 187 -12.47 -1.18 -0.96
C ARG A 187 -11.08 -0.56 -1.07
N HIS A 188 -10.28 -0.70 -0.03
CA HIS A 188 -8.88 -0.29 -0.04
C HIS A 188 -7.95 -1.48 0.20
N THR A 189 -6.76 -1.42 -0.36
CA THR A 189 -5.78 -2.51 -0.35
C THR A 189 -4.38 -1.95 -0.11
N TRP A 190 -3.66 -2.56 0.83
CA TRP A 190 -2.31 -2.16 1.23
C TRP A 190 -1.51 -3.41 1.65
N ASN A 191 -0.37 -3.23 2.32
CA ASN A 191 0.49 -4.34 2.70
C ASN A 191 0.68 -4.47 4.22
N ILE A 192 0.99 -5.68 4.64
CA ILE A 192 1.62 -5.95 5.94
C ILE A 192 2.96 -6.58 5.66
N VAL A 193 4.02 -6.05 6.27
CA VAL A 193 5.38 -6.58 6.16
C VAL A 193 5.83 -7.17 7.49
N ARG A 194 6.78 -8.10 7.44
CA ARG A 194 7.44 -8.62 8.65
C ARG A 194 8.91 -8.22 8.63
N ILE A 195 9.29 -7.37 9.59
CA ILE A 195 10.64 -6.85 9.76
C ILE A 195 11.14 -7.27 11.13
N ASN A 196 12.30 -7.92 11.20
CA ASN A 196 12.91 -8.42 12.44
C ASN A 196 11.94 -9.26 13.31
N GLY A 197 11.04 -10.01 12.67
CA GLY A 197 10.07 -10.87 13.34
C GLY A 197 8.78 -10.19 13.83
N GLN A 198 8.63 -8.88 13.64
CA GLN A 198 7.41 -8.12 13.98
C GLN A 198 6.64 -7.74 12.71
N TYR A 199 5.32 -7.60 12.85
CA TYR A 199 4.41 -7.25 11.74
C TYR A 199 4.03 -5.77 11.81
N TYR A 200 4.03 -5.12 10.65
CA TYR A 200 3.68 -3.71 10.52
C TYR A 200 2.87 -3.47 9.23
N HIS A 201 1.96 -2.51 9.30
CA HIS A 201 1.23 -2.04 8.12
C HIS A 201 2.10 -1.08 7.30
N LEU A 202 2.04 -1.24 5.99
CA LEU A 202 2.66 -0.38 4.99
C LEU A 202 1.62 -0.03 3.92
N ASP A 203 1.23 1.24 3.85
CA ASP A 203 0.38 1.74 2.76
C ASP A 203 1.11 2.75 1.88
N ALA A 204 1.81 2.21 0.88
CA ALA A 204 2.49 3.01 -0.13
C ALA A 204 1.52 3.80 -1.04
N THR A 205 0.22 3.47 -1.06
CA THR A 205 -0.77 4.19 -1.88
C THR A 205 -1.13 5.53 -1.26
N PHE A 206 -1.41 5.55 0.04
CA PHE A 206 -1.71 6.79 0.75
C PHE A 206 -0.46 7.69 0.82
N ASP A 207 0.72 7.12 1.09
CA ASP A 207 1.98 7.88 1.06
C ASP A 207 2.33 8.40 -0.35
N ASN A 208 2.06 7.61 -1.41
CA ASN A 208 2.20 8.07 -2.79
C ASN A 208 1.28 9.27 -3.07
N THR A 209 0.02 9.23 -2.63
CA THR A 209 -0.97 10.29 -2.88
C THR A 209 -0.58 11.59 -2.15
N LEU A 210 -0.19 11.49 -0.87
CA LEU A 210 0.27 12.65 -0.08
C LEU A 210 1.59 13.26 -0.59
N GLY A 211 2.40 12.49 -1.32
CA GLY A 211 3.70 12.92 -1.80
C GLY A 211 3.68 13.69 -3.12
N LYS A 212 2.52 13.79 -3.81
CA LYS A 212 2.41 14.48 -5.11
C LYS A 212 2.01 15.93 -4.91
N ASN A 213 2.84 16.84 -5.43
CA ASN A 213 2.54 18.27 -5.44
C ASN A 213 1.80 18.66 -6.73
N GLU A 214 1.07 19.77 -6.71
CA GLU A 214 0.30 20.28 -7.86
C GLU A 214 1.19 20.60 -9.09
N ASP A 215 2.45 20.96 -8.86
CA ASP A 215 3.44 21.25 -9.89
C ASP A 215 4.05 20.00 -10.54
N GLY A 216 3.61 18.81 -10.12
CA GLY A 216 4.11 17.52 -10.59
C GLY A 216 5.40 17.05 -9.92
N SER A 217 5.97 17.82 -9.00
CA SER A 217 7.09 17.36 -8.17
C SER A 217 6.63 16.32 -7.14
N THR A 218 7.56 15.48 -6.68
CA THR A 218 7.29 14.44 -5.68
C THR A 218 8.15 14.66 -4.45
N SER A 219 7.53 14.76 -3.27
CA SER A 219 8.19 14.80 -1.96
C SER A 219 7.66 13.64 -1.12
N ILE A 220 8.44 12.56 -1.00
CA ILE A 220 8.02 11.30 -0.39
C ILE A 220 7.48 11.52 1.02
N ARG A 221 6.32 10.92 1.30
CA ARG A 221 5.69 10.85 2.62
C ARG A 221 5.86 9.46 3.21
N TYR A 222 5.76 9.37 4.53
CA TYR A 222 5.97 8.13 5.29
C TYR A 222 4.96 8.04 6.44
N ASP A 223 3.78 8.59 6.20
CA ASP A 223 2.68 8.69 7.15
C ASP A 223 2.08 7.33 7.43
N TYR A 224 2.16 6.41 6.47
CA TYR A 224 1.63 5.04 6.56
C TYR A 224 2.73 3.97 6.49
N PHE A 225 3.95 4.34 6.89
CA PHE A 225 5.12 3.46 6.91
C PHE A 225 5.35 2.84 8.30
N ASN A 226 5.20 1.52 8.39
CA ASN A 226 5.33 0.71 9.59
C ASN A 226 4.38 1.10 10.75
N LEU A 227 3.10 1.28 10.43
CA LEU A 227 2.06 1.54 11.44
C LEU A 227 1.61 0.26 12.16
N ASP A 228 1.13 0.42 13.39
CA ASP A 228 0.43 -0.62 14.16
C ASP A 228 -1.08 -0.62 13.86
N ASP A 229 -1.79 -1.64 14.35
CA ASP A 229 -3.25 -1.78 14.22
C ASP A 229 -3.96 -0.49 14.69
N LYS A 230 -3.52 0.09 15.81
CA LYS A 230 -4.16 1.27 16.41
C LYS A 230 -4.10 2.49 15.51
N ASN A 231 -3.00 2.70 14.79
CA ASN A 231 -2.82 3.88 13.95
C ASN A 231 -3.38 3.68 12.54
N ILE A 232 -3.22 2.49 11.94
CA ILE A 232 -3.75 2.23 10.59
C ILE A 232 -5.28 2.27 10.56
N PHE A 233 -5.96 1.69 11.56
CA PHE A 233 -7.43 1.62 11.57
C PHE A 233 -8.12 2.91 12.04
N ARG A 234 -7.40 4.03 12.10
CA ARG A 234 -8.01 5.36 12.29
C ARG A 234 -8.76 5.83 11.04
N ASP A 235 -8.24 5.47 9.87
CA ASP A 235 -8.76 5.85 8.56
C ASP A 235 -8.88 4.68 7.58
N HIS A 236 -8.45 3.48 7.98
CA HIS A 236 -8.71 2.23 7.25
C HIS A 236 -9.91 1.47 7.85
N GLU A 237 -10.79 0.97 6.99
CA GLU A 237 -11.92 0.14 7.39
C GLU A 237 -11.48 -1.27 7.84
N PRO A 238 -12.34 -2.02 8.56
CA PRO A 238 -12.04 -3.38 8.97
C PRO A 238 -11.68 -4.31 7.81
N LEU A 239 -10.71 -5.19 8.06
CA LEU A 239 -10.25 -6.18 7.10
C LEU A 239 -11.33 -7.20 6.76
N ILE A 240 -11.40 -7.59 5.49
CA ILE A 240 -12.32 -8.62 4.98
C ILE A 240 -11.63 -9.95 4.69
N ALA A 241 -10.29 -9.98 4.75
CA ALA A 241 -9.47 -11.18 4.64
C ALA A 241 -8.62 -11.36 5.90
N PRO A 242 -8.25 -12.60 6.28
CA PRO A 242 -7.38 -12.83 7.42
C PRO A 242 -6.05 -12.10 7.30
N ALA A 243 -5.53 -11.56 8.41
CA ALA A 243 -4.23 -10.91 8.49
C ALA A 243 -3.63 -11.10 9.89
N PRO A 244 -2.30 -11.11 10.05
CA PRO A 244 -1.69 -11.08 11.37
C PRO A 244 -1.96 -9.73 12.04
N ARG A 245 -1.93 -9.71 13.37
CA ARG A 245 -1.99 -8.47 14.15
C ARG A 245 -0.65 -7.73 14.08
N CYS A 246 -0.71 -6.41 14.05
CA CYS A 246 0.45 -5.52 14.11
C CYS A 246 0.42 -4.74 15.43
N PRO A 247 0.90 -5.31 16.57
CA PRO A 247 0.74 -4.69 17.89
C PRO A 247 1.80 -3.61 18.22
N ASP A 248 2.88 -3.51 17.44
CA ASP A 248 4.05 -2.71 17.78
C ASP A 248 4.04 -1.32 17.12
N GLY A 249 3.68 -0.29 17.90
CA GLY A 249 3.63 1.10 17.45
C GLY A 249 4.94 1.89 17.61
N ASN A 250 6.09 1.22 17.73
CA ASN A 250 7.36 1.91 18.02
C ASN A 250 8.28 2.14 16.81
N HIS A 251 8.03 1.48 15.67
CA HIS A 251 8.96 1.45 14.53
C HIS A 251 8.45 2.19 13.27
N PHE A 252 7.37 2.98 13.39
CA PHE A 252 6.93 3.84 12.29
C PHE A 252 8.00 4.88 11.93
N TYR A 253 8.02 5.29 10.66
CA TYR A 253 9.14 6.03 10.06
C TYR A 253 9.59 7.26 10.85
N TYR A 254 8.66 8.14 11.21
CA TYR A 254 9.01 9.40 11.89
C TYR A 254 9.61 9.17 13.28
N ARG A 255 9.28 8.06 13.94
CA ARG A 255 9.91 7.70 15.21
C ARG A 255 11.34 7.24 15.02
N GLU A 256 11.58 6.35 14.05
CA GLU A 256 12.92 5.88 13.67
C GLU A 256 13.84 7.03 13.25
N LYS A 257 13.32 7.98 12.47
CA LYS A 257 14.08 9.14 12.00
C LYS A 257 14.17 10.28 13.00
N LYS A 258 13.68 10.11 14.23
CA LYS A 258 13.68 11.15 15.28
C LYS A 258 12.97 12.46 14.83
N LEU A 259 11.90 12.29 14.05
CA LEU A 259 10.99 13.31 13.54
C LEU A 259 9.60 13.22 14.20
N SER A 260 9.50 12.57 15.35
CA SER A 260 8.25 12.38 16.10
C SER A 260 8.34 13.06 17.47
N PHE A 261 7.66 14.19 17.63
CA PHE A 261 7.84 15.12 18.76
C PHE A 261 6.74 15.00 19.82
N THR A 262 7.13 15.27 21.07
CA THR A 262 6.21 15.30 22.23
C THR A 262 6.09 16.68 22.87
N LYS A 263 6.92 17.65 22.46
CA LYS A 263 7.00 18.98 23.08
C LYS A 263 6.91 20.06 22.01
N LEU A 264 6.16 21.12 22.31
CA LEU A 264 6.04 22.30 21.44
C LEU A 264 7.39 22.98 21.20
N GLU A 265 8.28 23.00 22.20
CA GLU A 265 9.63 23.57 22.06
C GLU A 265 10.47 22.89 20.97
N ASP A 266 10.33 21.58 20.79
CA ASP A 266 11.06 20.84 19.76
C ASP A 266 10.57 21.22 18.36
N VAL A 267 9.25 21.44 18.23
CA VAL A 267 8.61 21.93 17.00
C VAL A 267 9.12 23.32 16.66
N TYR A 268 9.12 24.25 17.63
CA TYR A 268 9.65 25.60 17.45
C TYR A 268 11.12 25.60 17.00
N LYS A 269 11.98 24.83 17.68
CA LYS A 269 13.41 24.71 17.34
C LYS A 269 13.63 24.17 15.92
N ARG A 270 12.84 23.19 15.49
CA ARG A 270 12.91 22.65 14.12
C ARG A 270 12.36 23.64 13.09
N ALA A 271 11.29 24.34 13.41
CA ALA A 271 10.75 25.39 12.55
C ALA A 271 11.76 26.53 12.33
N LEU A 272 12.51 26.96 13.36
CA LEU A 272 13.59 27.94 13.21
C LEU A 272 14.69 27.47 12.25
N GLN A 273 15.05 26.18 12.31
CA GLN A 273 16.04 25.59 11.40
C GLN A 273 15.52 25.53 9.96
N ALA A 274 14.26 25.16 9.78
CA ALA A 274 13.60 25.11 8.47
C ALA A 274 13.48 26.50 7.84
N ALA A 275 13.05 27.51 8.62
CA ALA A 275 13.00 28.91 8.17
C ALA A 275 14.38 29.45 7.78
N LYS A 276 15.44 29.06 8.51
CA LYS A 276 16.82 29.44 8.19
C LYS A 276 17.34 28.84 6.89
N LYS A 277 16.98 27.59 6.62
CA LYS A 277 17.49 26.82 5.47
C LYS A 277 16.58 26.90 4.24
N ASP A 278 15.43 27.56 4.38
CA ASP A 278 14.40 27.62 3.36
C ASP A 278 13.99 26.24 2.85
N ARG A 279 13.76 25.32 3.79
CA ARG A 279 13.46 23.92 3.49
C ARG A 279 12.10 23.52 4.03
N GLU A 280 11.39 22.73 3.24
CA GLU A 280 10.26 21.95 3.72
C GLU A 280 10.66 21.04 4.89
N PHE A 281 9.75 20.91 5.83
CA PHE A 281 9.92 20.07 7.00
C PHE A 281 8.63 19.32 7.31
N THR A 282 8.75 18.02 7.55
CA THR A 282 7.64 17.13 7.91
C THR A 282 7.94 16.44 9.23
N PHE A 283 6.96 16.39 10.12
CA PHE A 283 7.09 15.74 11.42
C PHE A 283 5.77 15.13 11.89
N HIS A 284 5.88 14.15 12.78
CA HIS A 284 4.75 13.53 13.46
C HIS A 284 4.58 14.08 14.87
N TRP A 285 3.35 14.36 15.30
CA TRP A 285 3.04 14.72 16.68
C TRP A 285 2.64 13.50 17.51
N ARG A 286 3.36 13.27 18.63
CA ARG A 286 3.07 12.20 19.60
C ARG A 286 2.99 12.69 21.05
N GLY A 287 2.88 14.00 21.28
CA GLY A 287 2.78 14.59 22.63
C GLY A 287 1.41 14.48 23.26
N GLY A 288 0.47 13.80 22.61
CA GLY A 288 -0.91 13.64 23.02
C GLY A 288 -1.80 13.40 21.81
N TYR A 289 -3.11 13.30 22.03
CA TYR A 289 -4.07 13.31 20.93
C TYR A 289 -4.02 14.67 20.21
N LEU A 290 -4.06 14.67 18.88
CA LEU A 290 -4.08 15.91 18.10
C LEU A 290 -5.49 16.50 18.13
N THR A 291 -5.76 17.36 19.12
CA THR A 291 -6.99 18.17 19.16
C THR A 291 -6.81 19.45 18.35
N ARG A 292 -7.90 20.21 18.18
CA ARG A 292 -7.82 21.53 17.52
C ARG A 292 -6.97 22.53 18.30
N GLU A 293 -7.00 22.46 19.63
CA GLU A 293 -6.19 23.28 20.52
C GLU A 293 -4.71 22.93 20.39
N VAL A 294 -4.36 21.63 20.41
CA VAL A 294 -2.97 21.20 20.21
C VAL A 294 -2.48 21.59 18.81
N LEU A 295 -3.32 21.47 17.79
CA LEU A 295 -2.97 21.93 16.45
C LEU A 295 -2.72 23.45 16.42
N ALA A 296 -3.56 24.25 17.09
CA ALA A 296 -3.36 25.69 17.18
C ALA A 296 -2.02 26.04 17.86
N ASP A 297 -1.69 25.38 18.96
CA ASP A 297 -0.41 25.55 19.65
C ASP A 297 0.79 25.20 18.75
N LEU A 298 0.70 24.11 17.97
CA LEU A 298 1.72 23.70 17.02
C LEU A 298 1.89 24.73 15.90
N VAL A 299 0.78 25.22 15.35
CA VAL A 299 0.76 26.25 14.30
C VAL A 299 1.38 27.54 14.82
N ASP A 300 1.07 27.95 16.05
CA ASP A 300 1.64 29.14 16.68
C ASP A 300 3.16 29.03 16.81
N GLN A 301 3.69 27.87 17.20
CA GLN A 301 5.15 27.65 17.22
C GLN A 301 5.76 27.79 15.82
N ILE A 302 5.16 27.19 14.79
CA ILE A 302 5.68 27.24 13.42
C ILE A 302 5.64 28.68 12.89
N GLN A 303 4.55 29.41 13.12
CA GLN A 303 4.41 30.81 12.71
C GLN A 303 5.37 31.74 13.45
N ALA A 304 5.52 31.57 14.77
CA ALA A 304 6.46 32.34 15.57
C ALA A 304 7.90 32.19 15.04
N ALA A 305 8.29 30.97 14.65
CA ALA A 305 9.60 30.73 14.06
C ALA A 305 9.78 31.45 12.71
N GLY A 306 8.76 31.45 11.84
CA GLY A 306 8.77 32.19 10.57
C GLY A 306 8.90 33.70 10.75
N LYS A 307 8.19 34.28 11.74
CA LYS A 307 8.22 35.71 12.06
C LYS A 307 9.63 36.21 12.42
N THR A 308 10.49 35.36 13.00
CA THR A 308 11.90 35.74 13.28
C THR A 308 12.73 36.04 12.02
N ARG A 309 12.19 35.74 10.83
CA ARG A 309 12.83 35.95 9.53
C ARG A 309 11.89 36.60 8.51
N ASP A 310 10.84 37.28 8.97
CA ASP A 310 9.83 37.92 8.12
C ASP A 310 9.12 36.97 7.13
N LYS A 311 9.04 35.68 7.48
CA LYS A 311 8.35 34.66 6.68
C LYS A 311 7.03 34.22 7.29
N LYS A 312 6.12 33.73 6.45
CA LYS A 312 4.89 33.03 6.85
C LYS A 312 4.98 31.54 6.52
N ALA A 313 4.32 30.72 7.32
CA ALA A 313 4.28 29.28 7.10
C ALA A 313 3.06 28.89 6.26
N ILE A 314 3.29 28.01 5.29
CA ILE A 314 2.24 27.22 4.66
C ILE A 314 2.32 25.82 5.27
N ILE A 315 1.21 25.35 5.84
CA ILE A 315 1.16 24.11 6.62
C ILE A 315 0.14 23.17 5.97
N THR A 316 0.52 21.92 5.78
CA THR A 316 -0.38 20.82 5.43
C THR A 316 -0.42 19.79 6.56
N LEU A 317 -1.57 19.13 6.71
CA LEU A 317 -1.85 18.24 7.83
C LEU A 317 -2.56 16.98 7.36
N ASN A 318 -1.92 15.83 7.59
CA ASN A 318 -2.59 14.53 7.63
C ASN A 318 -3.10 14.29 9.05
N TRP A 319 -4.39 14.57 9.27
CA TRP A 319 -5.02 14.53 10.59
C TRP A 319 -5.05 13.13 11.22
N PRO A 320 -5.53 12.06 10.53
CA PRO A 320 -5.55 10.71 11.10
C PRO A 320 -4.22 10.25 11.70
N GLN A 321 -3.11 10.59 11.03
CA GLN A 321 -1.76 10.19 11.43
C GLN A 321 -1.00 11.28 12.22
N ALA A 322 -1.63 12.42 12.50
CA ALA A 322 -1.04 13.56 13.20
C ALA A 322 0.33 13.99 12.60
N VAL A 323 0.44 13.99 11.28
CA VAL A 323 1.65 14.40 10.55
C VAL A 323 1.44 15.78 9.95
N LEU A 324 2.34 16.70 10.29
CA LEU A 324 2.35 18.06 9.75
C LEU A 324 3.55 18.21 8.81
N ARG A 325 3.31 18.87 7.68
CA ARG A 325 4.35 19.33 6.76
C ARG A 325 4.22 20.85 6.62
N PHE A 326 5.35 21.55 6.57
CA PHE A 326 5.34 22.98 6.34
C PHE A 326 6.58 23.46 5.60
N HIS A 327 6.41 24.57 4.89
CA HIS A 327 7.50 25.38 4.35
C HIS A 327 7.20 26.87 4.59
N PHE A 328 8.20 27.72 4.38
CA PHE A 328 8.07 29.15 4.62
C PHE A 328 8.10 29.94 3.32
N THR A 329 7.29 30.98 3.24
CA THR A 329 7.21 31.91 2.11
C THR A 329 7.35 33.35 2.59
N GLU A 330 7.61 34.29 1.68
CA GLU A 330 7.68 35.71 1.99
C GLU A 330 6.35 36.27 2.54
N GLN A 331 6.42 37.30 3.37
CA GLN A 331 5.32 37.83 4.20
C GLN A 331 4.07 38.29 3.43
N GLN A 332 4.20 38.58 2.13
CA GLN A 332 3.11 39.00 1.26
C GLN A 332 2.14 37.86 0.90
N ALA A 333 2.51 36.60 1.16
CA ALA A 333 1.61 35.47 1.03
C ALA A 333 0.64 35.35 2.23
N GLU A 334 -0.54 34.78 2.03
CA GLU A 334 -1.43 34.39 3.12
C GLU A 334 -0.92 33.06 3.73
N GLY A 335 -0.58 33.05 5.02
CA GLY A 335 -0.29 31.81 5.72
C GLY A 335 -1.57 30.99 5.87
N LYS A 336 -1.53 29.70 5.52
CA LYS A 336 -2.71 28.83 5.46
C LYS A 336 -2.39 27.44 6.00
N VAL A 337 -3.40 26.81 6.60
CA VAL A 337 -3.39 25.40 6.99
C VAL A 337 -4.33 24.65 6.05
N PHE A 338 -3.80 23.64 5.37
CA PHE A 338 -4.56 22.76 4.49
C PHE A 338 -4.65 21.37 5.12
N ILE A 339 -5.85 20.81 5.18
CA ILE A 339 -6.04 19.41 5.60
C ILE A 339 -5.84 18.56 4.35
N GLU A 340 -4.97 17.57 4.44
CA GLU A 340 -4.67 16.64 3.36
C GLU A 340 -5.61 15.44 3.43
N GLU A 341 -6.23 15.09 2.30
CA GLU A 341 -7.05 13.90 2.17
C GLU A 341 -6.29 12.81 1.40
N VAL A 342 -5.95 11.74 2.09
CA VAL A 342 -5.13 10.63 1.55
C VAL A 342 -5.80 9.85 0.41
N ASN A 343 -7.12 9.96 0.28
CA ASN A 343 -7.91 9.32 -0.77
C ASN A 343 -8.31 10.28 -1.90
N GLU A 344 -7.73 11.47 -2.00
CA GLU A 344 -7.96 12.39 -3.12
C GLU A 344 -7.66 11.76 -4.49
N GLY A 345 -6.68 10.85 -4.53
CA GLY A 345 -6.40 10.03 -5.71
C GLY A 345 -7.60 9.21 -6.17
N GLU A 346 -8.54 8.90 -5.27
CA GLU A 346 -9.73 8.09 -5.56
C GLU A 346 -10.96 8.92 -5.95
N LYS A 347 -10.88 10.25 -5.81
CA LYS A 347 -11.94 11.20 -6.21
C LYS A 347 -11.82 11.48 -7.71
N LEU A 348 -12.91 11.16 -8.43
CA LEU A 348 -13.07 11.33 -9.88
C LEU A 348 -13.05 12.79 -10.30
#